data_AF-A0A5J4VUJ9-F1
#
_entry.id   AF-A0A5J4VUJ9-F1
#
_cell.length_a   1.000
_cell.length_b   1.000
_cell.length_c   1.000
_cell.angle_alpha   90.00
_cell.angle_beta   90.00
_cell.angle_gamma   90.00
#
_symmetry.space_group_name_H-M   'P 1'
#
loop_
_entity.id
_entity.type
_entity.pdbx_description
1 polymer ?
#
loop_
_entity_poly.entity_id
_entity_poly.type
_entity_poly.pdbx_seq_one_letter_code
_entity_poly.pdbx_strand_id
1 'polypeptide(L)'
;MVFSTAGGFAEENNFDILISLIKIDNFIFNLYNGRKISKRTPRPSFPSQPILAKTCIEQIEEQGGFEEIEAHLTNQGKDGNDYIKFNAIEVKGDLSKFFIDESNPKPRWY
;
A
#
# COMPACT_ATOMS: atom_id res chain seq x y z
N MET A 1 0.08 -37.05 6.79
CA MET A 1 1.26 -36.21 7.03
C MET A 1 0.75 -34.87 7.53
N VAL A 2 0.80 -34.67 8.85
CA VAL A 2 0.32 -33.45 9.50
C VAL A 2 1.54 -32.57 9.69
N PHE A 3 1.59 -31.41 9.02
CA PHE A 3 2.60 -30.41 9.33
C PHE A 3 2.17 -29.72 10.63
N SER A 4 2.86 -30.03 11.72
CA SER A 4 2.81 -29.26 12.96
C SER A 4 3.13 -27.80 12.67
N THR A 5 2.11 -26.95 12.61
CA THR A 5 2.25 -25.49 12.67
C THR A 5 2.19 -25.10 14.15
N ALA A 6 3.22 -25.48 14.90
CA ALA A 6 3.38 -25.07 16.29
C ALA A 6 4.01 -23.67 16.33
N GLY A 7 3.17 -22.64 16.53
CA GLY A 7 3.32 -21.81 17.73
C GLY A 7 4.00 -20.45 17.68
N GLY A 8 4.36 -19.86 16.52
CA GLY A 8 5.02 -18.53 16.58
C GLY A 8 5.30 -17.76 15.29
N PHE A 9 4.48 -17.90 14.23
CA PHE A 9 4.80 -17.34 12.90
C PHE A 9 3.78 -16.31 12.35
N ALA A 10 2.71 -16.02 13.08
CA ALA A 10 1.66 -15.13 12.59
C ALA A 10 2.02 -13.64 12.75
N GLU A 11 2.67 -13.24 13.84
CA GLU A 11 2.94 -11.82 14.13
C GLU A 11 4.08 -11.23 13.29
N GLU A 12 5.15 -11.98 13.05
CA GLU A 12 6.28 -11.56 12.20
C GLU A 12 5.82 -11.33 10.74
N ASN A 13 5.05 -12.27 10.18
CA ASN A 13 4.47 -12.12 8.85
C ASN A 13 3.58 -10.88 8.74
N ASN A 14 2.80 -10.58 9.78
CA ASN A 14 1.91 -9.42 9.76
C ASN A 14 2.72 -8.11 9.76
N PHE A 15 3.80 -8.04 10.52
CA PHE A 15 4.67 -6.87 10.58
C PHE A 15 5.43 -6.65 9.26
N ASP A 16 5.89 -7.73 8.62
CA ASP A 16 6.54 -7.67 7.31
C ASP A 16 5.58 -7.22 6.21
N ILE A 17 4.33 -7.65 6.27
CA ILE A 17 3.25 -7.16 5.38
C ILE A 17 3.03 -5.66 5.60
N LEU A 18 2.92 -5.22 6.86
CA LEU A 18 2.76 -3.79 7.16
C LEU A 18 3.93 -2.96 6.61
N ILE A 19 5.17 -3.39 6.86
CA ILE A 19 6.37 -2.71 6.34
C ILE A 19 6.33 -2.65 4.81
N SER A 20 5.89 -3.73 4.17
CA SER A 20 5.82 -3.79 2.71
C SER A 20 4.76 -2.84 2.17
N LEU A 21 3.59 -2.77 2.79
CA LEU A 21 2.54 -1.80 2.44
C LEU A 21 2.99 -0.36 2.61
N ILE A 22 3.63 -0.02 3.74
CA ILE A 22 4.18 1.32 3.98
C ILE A 22 5.25 1.67 2.92
N LYS A 23 6.07 0.70 2.49
CA LYS A 23 7.07 0.93 1.43
C LYS A 23 6.41 1.19 0.08
N ILE A 24 5.37 0.43 -0.26
CA ILE A 24 4.61 0.60 -1.52
C ILE A 24 3.93 1.97 -1.54
N ASP A 25 3.23 2.33 -0.46
CA ASP A 25 2.57 3.62 -0.31
C ASP A 25 3.58 4.78 -0.45
N ASN A 26 4.68 4.73 0.30
CA ASN A 26 5.74 5.73 0.18
C ASN A 26 6.32 5.78 -1.23
N PHE A 27 6.49 4.65 -1.90
CA PHE A 27 6.99 4.61 -3.27
C PHE A 27 6.03 5.33 -4.22
N ILE A 28 4.73 5.00 -4.15
CA ILE A 28 3.67 5.62 -4.97
C ILE A 28 3.53 7.11 -4.65
N PHE A 29 3.57 7.50 -3.38
CA PHE A 29 3.57 8.90 -2.95
C PHE A 29 4.75 9.68 -3.54
N ASN A 30 5.96 9.11 -3.50
CA ASN A 30 7.15 9.72 -4.09
C ASN A 30 7.09 9.71 -5.63
N LEU A 31 6.44 8.71 -6.25
CA LEU A 31 6.15 8.73 -7.68
C LEU A 31 5.20 9.89 -8.01
N TYR A 32 4.12 10.09 -7.25
CA TYR A 32 3.13 11.12 -7.52
C TYR A 32 3.66 12.53 -7.28
N ASN A 33 4.23 12.78 -6.10
CA ASN A 33 4.64 14.13 -5.67
C ASN A 33 6.09 14.48 -6.03
N GLY A 34 6.89 13.50 -6.44
CA GLY A 34 8.32 13.64 -6.48
C GLY A 34 8.93 13.75 -5.08
N ARG A 35 10.25 13.95 -5.01
CA ARG A 35 10.95 14.27 -3.76
C ARG A 35 12.10 15.23 -3.99
N LYS A 36 12.30 16.17 -3.08
CA LYS A 36 13.46 17.07 -3.06
C LYS A 36 14.45 16.61 -2.00
N ILE A 37 15.74 16.80 -2.28
CA ILE A 37 16.78 16.57 -1.28
C ILE A 37 16.65 17.62 -0.16
N SER A 38 16.69 17.19 1.09
CA SER A 38 16.64 18.09 2.25
C SER A 38 17.47 17.55 3.40
N LYS A 39 17.76 18.38 4.41
CA LYS A 39 18.43 17.94 5.65
C LYS A 39 17.65 16.84 6.38
N ARG A 40 16.32 16.78 6.20
CA ARG A 40 15.44 15.75 6.78
C ARG A 40 15.29 14.52 5.89
N THR A 41 15.53 14.67 4.59
CA THR A 41 15.45 13.61 3.58
C THR A 41 16.74 13.62 2.76
N PRO A 42 17.83 13.01 3.27
CA PRO A 42 19.12 12.93 2.57
C PRO A 42 19.08 11.89 1.43
N ARG A 43 17.93 11.77 0.74
CA ARG A 43 17.73 10.89 -0.41
C ARG A 43 17.88 11.71 -1.70
N PRO A 44 18.36 11.11 -2.81
CA PRO A 44 18.48 11.80 -4.09
C PRO A 44 17.14 12.40 -4.52
N SER A 45 17.14 13.60 -5.11
CA SER A 45 15.91 14.17 -5.67
C SER A 45 15.34 13.28 -6.77
N PHE A 46 14.02 13.30 -6.92
CA PHE A 46 13.29 12.55 -7.95
C PHE A 46 12.11 13.40 -8.43
N PRO A 47 11.95 13.61 -9.75
CA PRO A 47 10.84 14.40 -10.28
C PRO A 47 9.52 13.65 -10.10
N SER A 48 8.40 14.37 -9.98
CA SER A 48 7.08 13.75 -9.98
C SER A 48 6.83 13.02 -11.32
N GLN A 49 6.30 11.81 -11.21
CA GLN A 49 5.89 10.92 -12.30
C GLN A 49 4.45 10.44 -12.04
N PRO A 50 3.45 11.34 -12.06
CA PRO A 50 2.06 11.01 -11.70
C PRO A 50 1.45 9.94 -12.62
N ILE A 51 1.83 9.90 -13.90
CA ILE A 51 1.36 8.87 -14.85
C ILE A 51 1.83 7.47 -14.42
N LEU A 52 3.10 7.36 -13.99
CA LEU A 52 3.65 6.09 -13.54
C LEU A 52 3.03 5.68 -12.19
N ALA A 53 2.85 6.63 -11.27
CA ALA A 53 2.13 6.40 -10.02
C ALA A 53 0.73 5.82 -10.31
N LYS A 54 -0.02 6.46 -11.21
CA LYS A 54 -1.35 6.00 -11.62
C LYS A 54 -1.32 4.57 -12.19
N THR A 55 -0.38 4.29 -13.09
CA THR A 55 -0.24 2.94 -13.68
C THR A 55 0.01 1.88 -12.62
N CYS A 56 0.85 2.18 -11.62
CA CYS A 56 1.09 1.25 -10.51
C CYS A 56 -0.17 1.02 -9.68
N ILE A 57 -0.95 2.06 -9.40
CA ILE A 57 -2.17 1.93 -8.61
C ILE A 57 -3.25 1.17 -9.40
N GLU A 58 -3.44 1.46 -10.70
CA GLU A 58 -4.34 0.71 -11.59
C GLU A 58 -3.96 -0.79 -11.64
N GLN A 59 -2.66 -1.12 -11.70
CA GLN A 59 -2.20 -2.51 -11.63
C GLN A 59 -2.47 -3.19 -10.28
N ILE A 60 -2.34 -2.45 -9.18
CA ILE A 60 -2.65 -2.97 -7.84
C ILE A 60 -4.14 -3.32 -7.75
N GLU A 61 -5.02 -2.48 -8.31
CA GLU A 61 -6.46 -2.76 -8.37
C GLU A 61 -6.78 -3.92 -9.31
N GLU A 62 -6.24 -3.92 -10.55
CA GLU A 62 -6.49 -4.98 -11.54
C GLU A 62 -6.07 -6.36 -11.05
N GLN A 63 -4.98 -6.45 -10.28
CA GLN A 63 -4.48 -7.71 -9.72
C GLN A 63 -5.14 -8.09 -8.39
N GLY A 64 -6.14 -7.33 -7.91
CA GLY A 64 -6.83 -7.62 -6.67
C GLY A 64 -6.01 -7.35 -5.41
N GLY A 65 -4.98 -6.50 -5.49
CA GLY A 65 -4.07 -6.22 -4.38
C GLY A 65 -4.78 -5.58 -3.17
N PHE A 66 -5.85 -4.81 -3.38
CA PHE A 66 -6.65 -4.25 -2.28
C PHE A 66 -7.51 -5.32 -1.60
N GLU A 67 -8.07 -6.23 -2.37
CA GLU A 67 -8.85 -7.38 -1.91
C GLU A 67 -7.98 -8.36 -1.12
N GLU A 68 -6.73 -8.58 -1.55
CA GLU A 68 -5.76 -9.37 -0.79
C GLU A 68 -5.43 -8.73 0.55
N ILE A 69 -5.24 -7.40 0.60
CA ILE A 69 -5.04 -6.67 1.86
C ILE A 69 -6.26 -6.85 2.77
N GLU A 70 -7.47 -6.63 2.27
CA GLU A 70 -8.70 -6.78 3.07
C GLU A 70 -8.94 -8.21 3.56
N ALA A 71 -8.68 -9.21 2.73
CA ALA A 71 -8.76 -10.62 3.11
C ALA A 71 -7.74 -10.94 4.22
N HIS A 72 -6.52 -10.41 4.12
CA HIS A 72 -5.50 -10.58 5.14
C HIS A 72 -5.87 -9.92 6.48
N LEU A 73 -6.46 -8.72 6.45
CA LEU A 73 -6.94 -8.01 7.63
C LEU A 73 -8.14 -8.71 8.30
N THR A 74 -9.01 -9.32 7.50
CA THR A 74 -10.18 -10.06 7.97
C THR A 74 -9.78 -11.39 8.61
N ASN A 75 -8.81 -12.09 8.01
CA ASN A 75 -8.33 -13.40 8.48
C ASN A 75 -7.48 -13.33 9.76
N GLN A 76 -6.87 -12.20 10.10
CA GLN A 76 -6.07 -12.03 11.33
C GLN A 76 -6.89 -11.98 12.64
N GLY A 77 -8.23 -12.03 12.59
CA GLY A 77 -9.08 -12.09 13.78
C GLY A 77 -9.10 -10.79 14.60
N LYS A 78 -10.02 -10.68 15.58
CA LYS A 78 -10.21 -9.46 16.41
C LYS A 78 -9.05 -9.17 17.37
N ASP A 79 -8.20 -10.14 17.66
CA ASP A 79 -7.21 -10.05 18.75
C ASP A 79 -5.76 -9.84 18.25
N GLY A 80 -5.52 -9.90 16.93
CA GLY A 80 -4.19 -9.80 16.35
C GLY A 80 -3.96 -8.49 15.60
N ASN A 81 -3.38 -7.50 16.28
CA ASN A 81 -2.70 -6.34 15.70
C ASN A 81 -3.60 -5.23 15.09
N ASP A 82 -4.42 -4.58 15.91
CA ASP A 82 -5.23 -3.39 15.55
C ASP A 82 -4.41 -2.27 14.87
N TYR A 83 -3.13 -2.15 15.21
CA TYR A 83 -2.20 -1.22 14.57
C TYR A 83 -2.02 -1.50 13.07
N ILE A 84 -1.95 -2.77 12.67
CA ILE A 84 -1.76 -3.16 11.27
C ILE A 84 -3.02 -2.88 10.47
N LYS A 85 -4.19 -3.19 11.04
CA LYS A 85 -5.48 -2.85 10.43
C LYS A 85 -5.61 -1.34 10.21
N PHE A 86 -5.29 -0.54 11.21
CA PHE A 86 -5.36 0.91 11.12
C PHE A 86 -4.46 1.45 9.99
N ASN A 87 -3.19 1.05 9.94
CA ASN A 87 -2.26 1.51 8.91
C ASN A 87 -2.64 1.00 7.51
N ALA A 88 -3.12 -0.24 7.38
CA ALA A 88 -3.54 -0.77 6.09
C ALA A 88 -4.79 -0.04 5.56
N ILE A 89 -5.72 0.34 6.44
CA ILE A 89 -6.86 1.20 6.09
C ILE A 89 -6.38 2.58 5.68
N GLU A 90 -5.40 3.16 6.38
CA GLU A 90 -4.82 4.46 6.05
C GLU A 90 -4.15 4.43 4.67
N VAL A 91 -3.27 3.45 4.42
CA VAL A 91 -2.60 3.24 3.12
C VAL A 91 -3.63 3.04 2.01
N LYS A 92 -4.67 2.22 2.22
CA LYS A 92 -5.74 2.06 1.23
C LYS A 92 -6.45 3.39 0.97
N GLY A 93 -6.71 4.17 2.01
CA GLY A 93 -7.32 5.49 1.90
C GLY A 93 -6.45 6.49 1.13
N ASP A 94 -5.15 6.51 1.40
CA ASP A 94 -4.19 7.37 0.71
C ASP A 94 -4.04 6.98 -0.75
N LEU A 95 -3.96 5.69 -1.06
CA LEU A 95 -3.95 5.19 -2.43
C LEU A 95 -5.25 5.51 -3.17
N SER A 96 -6.39 5.39 -2.49
CA SER A 96 -7.71 5.70 -3.04
C SER A 96 -7.86 7.19 -3.42
N LYS A 97 -7.21 8.11 -2.68
CA LYS A 97 -7.25 9.54 -3.00
C LYS A 97 -6.66 9.84 -4.37
N PHE A 98 -5.65 9.10 -4.83
CA PHE A 98 -5.06 9.29 -6.16
C PHE A 98 -6.02 8.90 -7.30
N PHE A 99 -6.99 8.00 -7.06
CA PHE A 99 -8.03 7.68 -8.05
C PHE A 99 -9.09 8.77 -8.15
N ILE A 100 -9.42 9.40 -7.03
CA ILE A 100 -10.50 10.40 -6.90
C ILE A 100 -10.03 11.81 -7.30
N ASP A 101 -8.72 12.07 -7.32
CA ASP A 101 -8.14 13.34 -7.75
C ASP A 101 -8.79 13.82 -9.07
N GLU A 102 -9.40 15.02 -9.05
CA GLU A 102 -10.17 15.60 -10.17
C GLU A 102 -9.33 15.82 -11.44
N SER A 103 -8.00 15.77 -11.33
CA SER A 103 -7.09 15.76 -12.47
C SER A 103 -7.01 14.42 -13.19
N ASN A 104 -7.63 13.36 -12.66
CA ASN A 104 -7.81 12.08 -13.31
C ASN A 104 -8.95 12.20 -14.33
N PRO A 105 -8.67 12.28 -15.66
CA PRO A 105 -9.74 12.12 -16.62
C PRO A 105 -10.34 10.73 -16.40
N LYS A 106 -11.59 10.69 -15.94
CA LYS A 106 -12.38 9.45 -15.90
C LYS A 106 -12.12 8.70 -17.21
N PRO A 107 -11.84 7.39 -17.19
CA PRO A 107 -11.66 6.64 -18.41
C PRO A 107 -12.88 6.91 -19.30
N ARG A 108 -12.66 7.59 -20.43
CA ARG A 108 -13.70 7.74 -21.46
C ARG A 108 -13.82 6.37 -22.11
N TRP A 109 -14.59 5.49 -21.50
CA TRP A 109 -15.09 4.31 -22.19
C TRP A 109 -16.37 4.75 -22.92
N TYR A 110 -16.35 4.60 -24.26
CA TYR A 110 -17.48 4.78 -25.16
C TYR A 110 -18.43 3.58 -25.09
#